data_AF-A0ABC8RJT1-F1
#
_entry.id   AF-A0ABC8RJT1-F1
#
_cell.length_a   1.000
_cell.length_b   1.000
_cell.length_c   1.000
_cell.angle_alpha   90.00
_cell.angle_beta   90.00
_cell.angle_gamma   90.00
#
_symmetry.space_group_name_H-M   'P 1'
#
loop_
_entity.id
_entity.type
_entity.pdbx_description
1 polymer ?
#
loop_
_entity_poly.entity_id
_entity_poly.type
_entity_poly.pdbx_seq_one_letter_code
_entity_poly.pdbx_strand_id
1 'polypeptide(L)'
;MGEVAANQNSSNLTAQKSQLTKSWKIKGPAEKNCSVINDGKFINNEFNDVYLVTTLVPIPLEAFTLQESEVSAVKYISCEEYRSLLVKEDPAYVPYDVNDQYGQLFEIIAKRYVVVYKIKLPTEEYNENLQARSLALQKKLCRYAHISLSAELMGVTDADKEALALLIKAATIMDEIFHLQVWYSNPSLRDWLKVHADKSHLDKLKWMYYLINKTPW
;
A
#
# COMPACT_ATOMS: atom_id res chain seq x y z
N MET A 1 30.04 -23.92 4.59
CA MET A 1 29.55 -22.63 5.11
C MET A 1 30.04 -21.57 4.12
N GLY A 2 29.24 -20.90 3.31
CA GLY A 2 27.80 -20.82 3.13
C GLY A 2 27.63 -19.55 2.31
N GLU A 3 27.19 -19.65 1.07
CA GLU A 3 27.03 -18.48 0.21
C GLU A 3 25.84 -18.62 -0.75
N VAL A 4 25.07 -17.53 -0.79
CA VAL A 4 24.16 -17.05 -1.82
C VAL A 4 22.83 -17.79 -2.06
N ALA A 5 21.80 -17.39 -1.31
CA ALA A 5 20.40 -17.46 -1.73
C ALA A 5 19.91 -16.06 -2.10
N ALA A 6 20.36 -15.56 -3.26
CA ALA A 6 19.90 -14.31 -3.85
C ALA A 6 19.83 -14.46 -5.37
N ASN A 7 18.88 -15.26 -5.89
CA ASN A 7 18.65 -15.28 -7.35
C ASN A 7 17.29 -15.80 -7.85
N GLN A 8 16.21 -15.75 -7.05
CA GLN A 8 14.87 -16.16 -7.52
C GLN A 8 13.87 -14.99 -7.68
N ASN A 9 14.08 -13.86 -7.01
CA ASN A 9 13.19 -12.69 -7.16
C ASN A 9 13.56 -11.79 -8.35
N SER A 10 14.84 -11.77 -8.75
CA SER A 10 15.33 -11.05 -9.92
C SER A 10 14.83 -11.69 -11.22
N SER A 11 14.72 -13.02 -11.27
CA SER A 11 14.26 -13.76 -12.45
C SER A 11 12.78 -13.56 -12.73
N ASN A 12 11.91 -13.48 -11.72
CA ASN A 12 10.47 -13.26 -11.90
C ASN A 12 10.12 -11.85 -12.41
N LEU A 13 10.80 -10.82 -11.88
CA LEU A 13 10.68 -9.44 -12.39
C LEU A 13 11.24 -9.28 -13.80
N THR A 14 12.28 -10.05 -14.14
CA THR A 14 12.87 -10.05 -15.49
C THR A 14 11.99 -10.83 -16.49
N ALA A 15 11.30 -11.88 -16.04
CA ALA A 15 10.35 -12.65 -16.85
C ALA A 15 9.10 -11.83 -17.20
N GLN A 16 8.54 -11.08 -16.25
CA GLN A 16 7.43 -10.14 -16.53
C GLN A 16 7.83 -9.02 -17.49
N LYS A 17 9.08 -8.51 -17.40
CA LYS A 17 9.59 -7.49 -18.35
C LYS A 17 9.86 -8.05 -19.76
N SER A 18 10.27 -9.32 -19.86
CA SER A 18 10.58 -9.98 -21.15
C SER A 18 9.34 -10.23 -22.01
N GLN A 19 8.18 -10.51 -21.39
CA GLN A 19 6.93 -10.73 -22.11
C GLN A 19 6.34 -9.43 -22.72
N LEU A 20 6.78 -8.24 -22.29
CA LEU A 20 6.26 -6.95 -22.74
C LEU A 20 6.84 -6.43 -24.08
N THR A 21 7.78 -7.14 -24.74
CA THR A 21 8.54 -6.59 -25.88
C THR A 21 8.54 -7.41 -27.17
N LYS A 22 7.38 -7.82 -27.71
CA LYS A 22 7.30 -8.27 -29.11
C LYS A 22 6.13 -7.62 -29.87
N SER A 23 6.49 -6.83 -30.87
CA SER A 23 5.61 -6.03 -31.75
C SER A 23 4.64 -6.85 -32.61
N TRP A 24 3.57 -6.23 -33.12
CA TRP A 24 3.26 -5.97 -34.54
C TRP A 24 1.72 -5.82 -34.79
N LYS A 25 1.35 -4.61 -35.24
CA LYS A 25 0.26 -4.17 -36.15
C LYS A 25 -1.22 -4.61 -35.96
N ILE A 26 -1.97 -3.63 -35.47
CA ILE A 26 -3.40 -3.24 -35.58
C ILE A 26 -4.31 -3.96 -36.60
N LYS A 27 -5.49 -4.40 -36.11
CA LYS A 27 -6.83 -4.25 -36.75
C LYS A 27 -7.94 -4.42 -35.70
N GLY A 28 -8.81 -3.42 -35.50
CA GLY A 28 -10.03 -3.54 -34.66
C GLY A 28 -11.27 -3.96 -35.46
N PRO A 29 -12.47 -3.90 -34.88
CA PRO A 29 -12.92 -4.57 -33.65
C PRO A 29 -14.07 -5.57 -33.96
N ALA A 30 -14.42 -6.45 -33.03
CA ALA A 30 -15.70 -7.16 -33.06
C ALA A 30 -16.20 -7.46 -31.64
N GLU A 31 -17.36 -6.90 -31.29
CA GLU A 31 -18.14 -7.30 -30.12
C GLU A 31 -18.50 -8.77 -30.25
N LYS A 32 -17.81 -9.61 -29.48
CA LYS A 32 -18.05 -11.04 -29.40
C LYS A 32 -18.51 -11.31 -27.98
N ASN A 33 -19.74 -11.81 -27.82
CA ASN A 33 -20.22 -12.38 -26.56
C ASN A 33 -19.36 -13.61 -26.25
N CYS A 34 -18.22 -13.38 -25.61
CA CYS A 34 -17.25 -14.40 -25.27
C CYS A 34 -17.48 -14.82 -23.82
N SER A 35 -17.92 -16.06 -23.63
CA SER A 35 -17.87 -16.74 -22.35
C SER A 35 -16.42 -16.79 -21.86
N VAL A 36 -16.16 -16.24 -20.67
CA VAL A 36 -14.80 -16.22 -20.09
C VAL A 36 -14.27 -17.63 -19.77
N ILE A 37 -15.15 -18.62 -19.66
CA ILE A 37 -14.80 -20.02 -19.41
C ILE A 37 -14.67 -20.85 -20.71
N ASN A 38 -14.63 -20.20 -21.88
CA ASN A 38 -14.48 -20.87 -23.18
C ASN A 38 -15.45 -22.07 -23.33
N ASP A 39 -16.73 -21.83 -23.03
CA ASP A 39 -17.80 -22.84 -23.09
C ASP A 39 -17.50 -24.12 -22.29
N GLY A 40 -16.88 -23.97 -21.10
CA GLY A 40 -16.56 -25.07 -20.19
C GLY A 40 -15.27 -25.83 -20.52
N LYS A 41 -14.50 -25.39 -21.52
CA LYS A 41 -13.17 -25.94 -21.84
C LYS A 41 -12.02 -25.25 -21.09
N PHE A 42 -12.32 -24.21 -20.32
CA PHE A 42 -11.33 -23.53 -19.50
C PHE A 42 -10.79 -24.48 -18.41
N ILE A 43 -9.48 -24.71 -18.44
CA ILE A 43 -8.76 -25.44 -17.40
C ILE A 43 -8.07 -24.38 -16.53
N ASN A 44 -8.56 -24.20 -15.31
CA ASN A 44 -8.00 -23.25 -14.37
C ASN A 44 -6.70 -23.81 -13.75
N ASN A 45 -5.56 -23.46 -14.34
CA ASN A 45 -4.23 -23.76 -13.80
C ASN A 45 -3.58 -22.53 -13.14
N GLU A 46 -4.36 -21.49 -12.85
CA GLU A 46 -3.84 -20.22 -12.35
C GLU A 46 -3.74 -20.23 -10.81
N PHE A 47 -2.63 -19.73 -10.31
CA PHE A 47 -2.48 -19.38 -8.90
C PHE A 47 -3.03 -17.97 -8.71
N ASN A 48 -3.99 -17.83 -7.79
CA ASN A 48 -4.59 -16.52 -7.48
C ASN A 48 -3.66 -15.73 -6.55
N ASP A 49 -2.69 -15.01 -7.12
CA ASP A 49 -1.88 -14.04 -6.37
C ASP A 49 -2.62 -12.71 -6.27
N VAL A 50 -3.03 -12.35 -5.05
CA VAL A 50 -3.76 -11.10 -4.79
C VAL A 50 -2.81 -10.06 -4.19
N TYR A 51 -2.64 -8.95 -4.92
CA TYR A 51 -1.86 -7.81 -4.46
C TYR A 51 -2.76 -6.65 -4.05
N LEU A 52 -2.60 -6.17 -2.82
CA LEU A 52 -3.24 -4.96 -2.35
C LEU A 52 -2.30 -3.76 -2.51
N VAL A 53 -2.65 -2.87 -3.43
CA VAL A 53 -1.89 -1.65 -3.72
C VAL A 53 -2.71 -0.44 -3.26
N THR A 54 -2.10 0.45 -2.48
CA THR A 54 -2.70 1.76 -2.14
C THR A 54 -2.02 2.83 -2.97
N THR A 55 -2.77 3.52 -3.82
CA THR A 55 -2.27 4.61 -4.66
C THR A 55 -2.86 5.94 -4.20
N LEU A 56 -2.12 7.04 -4.40
CA LEU A 56 -2.60 8.40 -4.10
C LEU A 56 -3.63 8.88 -5.13
N VAL A 57 -3.50 8.41 -6.37
CA VAL A 57 -4.37 8.68 -7.51
C VAL A 57 -4.66 7.34 -8.20
N PRO A 58 -5.86 7.12 -8.78
CA PRO A 58 -6.12 5.90 -9.56
C PRO A 58 -5.08 5.69 -10.67
N ILE A 59 -4.68 4.44 -10.91
CA ILE A 59 -3.70 4.08 -11.95
C ILE A 59 -4.35 4.28 -13.32
N PRO A 60 -3.92 5.25 -14.14
CA PRO A 60 -4.56 5.55 -15.43
C PRO A 60 -4.72 4.28 -16.29
N LEU A 61 -5.85 4.14 -16.98
CA LEU A 61 -6.11 2.92 -17.77
C LEU A 61 -5.09 2.77 -18.92
N GLU A 62 -4.59 3.89 -19.42
CA GLU A 62 -3.57 3.97 -20.47
C GLU A 62 -2.19 3.52 -20.00
N ALA A 63 -1.98 3.40 -18.68
CA ALA A 63 -0.74 2.87 -18.12
C ALA A 63 -0.63 1.35 -18.26
N PHE A 64 -1.74 0.65 -18.51
CA PHE A 64 -1.74 -0.80 -18.73
C PHE A 64 -1.43 -1.12 -20.18
N THR A 65 -0.36 -1.90 -20.41
CA THR A 65 -0.08 -2.51 -21.71
C THR A 65 -0.82 -3.85 -21.75
N LEU A 66 -1.90 -3.93 -22.52
CA LEU A 66 -2.74 -5.14 -22.58
C LEU A 66 -2.24 -6.12 -23.64
N GLN A 67 -2.29 -7.40 -23.31
CA GLN A 67 -2.15 -8.45 -24.30
C GLN A 67 -3.53 -8.71 -24.93
N GLU A 68 -3.80 -8.10 -26.09
CA GLU A 68 -5.12 -8.13 -26.75
C GLU A 68 -5.68 -9.54 -27.00
N SER A 69 -4.82 -10.56 -27.08
CA SER A 69 -5.25 -11.95 -27.25
C SER A 69 -5.86 -12.57 -25.99
N GLU A 70 -5.59 -12.00 -24.82
CA GLU A 70 -5.96 -12.55 -23.50
C GLU A 70 -6.84 -11.58 -22.70
N VAL A 71 -6.59 -10.28 -22.82
CA VAL A 71 -7.30 -9.25 -22.07
C VAL A 71 -8.18 -8.45 -23.03
N SER A 72 -9.49 -8.62 -22.90
CA SER A 72 -10.48 -7.91 -23.71
C SER A 72 -10.70 -6.46 -23.28
N ALA A 73 -10.57 -6.17 -21.98
CA ALA A 73 -10.73 -4.82 -21.42
C ALA A 73 -10.15 -4.71 -20.00
N VAL A 74 -9.83 -3.49 -19.58
CA VAL A 74 -9.57 -3.13 -18.17
C VAL A 74 -10.58 -2.08 -17.73
N LYS A 75 -11.13 -2.26 -16.53
CA LYS A 75 -12.15 -1.37 -15.96
C LYS A 75 -11.90 -1.15 -14.47
N TYR A 76 -12.33 -0.01 -13.99
CA TYR A 76 -12.49 0.21 -12.56
C TYR A 76 -13.82 -0.36 -12.11
N ILE A 77 -13.79 -1.10 -11.00
CA ILE A 77 -14.99 -1.62 -10.37
C ILE A 77 -14.84 -1.49 -8.86
N SER A 78 -15.93 -1.14 -8.18
CA SER A 78 -15.93 -1.15 -6.73
C SER A 78 -15.92 -2.59 -6.21
N CYS A 79 -15.33 -2.84 -5.03
CA CYS A 79 -15.31 -4.18 -4.45
C CYS A 79 -16.73 -4.73 -4.21
N GLU A 80 -17.68 -3.88 -3.84
CA GLU A 80 -19.09 -4.25 -3.61
C GLU A 80 -19.79 -4.63 -4.91
N GLU A 81 -19.59 -3.83 -5.96
CA GLU A 81 -20.15 -4.10 -7.29
C GLU A 81 -19.57 -5.39 -7.87
N TYR A 82 -18.25 -5.58 -7.78
CA TYR A 82 -17.60 -6.81 -8.25
C TYR A 82 -18.15 -8.04 -7.52
N ARG A 83 -18.26 -7.99 -6.19
CA ARG A 83 -18.88 -9.07 -5.40
C ARG A 83 -20.32 -9.35 -5.85
N SER A 84 -21.10 -8.31 -6.12
CA SER A 84 -22.49 -8.44 -6.57
C SER A 84 -22.62 -9.08 -7.95
N LEU A 85 -21.68 -8.83 -8.85
CA LEU A 85 -21.64 -9.45 -10.18
C LEU A 85 -21.27 -10.93 -10.10
N LEU A 86 -20.34 -11.29 -9.21
CA LEU A 86 -20.01 -12.70 -8.96
C LEU A 86 -21.20 -13.47 -8.37
N VAL A 87 -21.94 -12.88 -7.42
CA VAL A 87 -23.17 -13.48 -6.86
C VAL A 87 -24.24 -13.71 -7.93
N LYS A 88 -24.30 -12.83 -8.95
CA LYS A 88 -25.24 -12.94 -10.07
C LYS A 88 -24.78 -13.90 -11.15
N GLU A 89 -23.61 -14.50 -11.00
CA GLU A 89 -22.98 -15.37 -12.01
C GLU A 89 -22.88 -14.69 -13.38
N ASP A 90 -22.51 -13.40 -13.39
CA ASP A 90 -22.37 -12.63 -14.63
C ASP A 90 -21.34 -13.30 -15.57
N PRO A 91 -21.73 -13.66 -16.81
CA PRO A 91 -20.90 -14.42 -17.74
C PRO A 91 -19.64 -13.67 -18.21
N ALA A 92 -19.54 -12.36 -17.95
CA ALA A 92 -18.35 -11.56 -18.23
C ALA A 92 -17.23 -11.74 -17.20
N TYR A 93 -17.44 -12.51 -16.12
CA TYR A 93 -16.48 -12.71 -15.04
C TYR A 93 -16.28 -14.18 -14.69
N VAL A 94 -15.08 -14.51 -14.22
CA VAL A 94 -14.75 -15.87 -13.78
C VAL A 94 -15.60 -16.20 -12.54
N PRO A 95 -16.30 -17.35 -12.51
CA PRO A 95 -17.25 -17.68 -11.45
C PRO A 95 -16.53 -18.12 -10.17
N TYR A 96 -16.05 -17.15 -9.39
CA TYR A 96 -15.52 -17.39 -8.06
C TYR A 96 -16.65 -17.47 -7.03
N ASP A 97 -16.60 -18.48 -6.14
CA ASP A 97 -17.52 -18.56 -5.01
C ASP A 97 -17.18 -17.47 -3.98
N VAL A 98 -18.13 -16.56 -3.79
CA VAL A 98 -18.03 -15.45 -2.82
C VAL A 98 -18.21 -15.89 -1.37
N ASN A 99 -18.60 -17.14 -1.12
CA ASN A 99 -18.78 -17.71 0.22
C ASN A 99 -17.64 -18.66 0.62
N ASP A 100 -16.75 -19.02 -0.31
CA ASP A 100 -15.59 -19.87 -0.05
C ASP A 100 -14.31 -19.02 0.19
N GLN A 101 -13.12 -19.60 0.03
CA GLN A 101 -11.82 -18.97 0.30
C GLN A 101 -11.62 -17.64 -0.44
N TYR A 102 -12.06 -17.53 -1.70
CA TYR A 102 -11.98 -16.28 -2.47
C TYR A 102 -12.88 -15.19 -1.86
N GLY A 103 -14.01 -15.58 -1.29
CA GLY A 103 -14.92 -14.73 -0.52
C GLY A 103 -14.24 -13.97 0.62
N GLN A 104 -13.23 -14.57 1.26
CA GLN A 104 -12.48 -13.94 2.35
C GLN A 104 -11.78 -12.65 1.92
N LEU A 105 -11.42 -12.50 0.64
CA LEU A 105 -10.83 -11.26 0.13
C LEU A 105 -11.76 -10.08 0.34
N PHE A 106 -13.05 -10.24 0.01
CA PHE A 106 -14.04 -9.18 0.18
C PHE A 106 -14.21 -8.82 1.65
N GLU A 107 -14.24 -9.81 2.55
CA GLU A 107 -14.32 -9.59 3.99
C GLU A 107 -13.08 -8.89 4.55
N ILE A 108 -11.88 -9.24 4.08
CA ILE A 108 -10.63 -8.62 4.50
C ILE A 108 -10.56 -7.17 4.01
N ILE A 109 -10.87 -6.92 2.74
CA ILE A 109 -10.93 -5.57 2.17
C ILE A 109 -12.00 -4.76 2.89
N ALA A 110 -13.17 -5.35 3.14
CA ALA A 110 -14.25 -4.70 3.86
C ALA A 110 -13.81 -4.31 5.28
N LYS A 111 -13.30 -5.25 6.08
CA LYS A 111 -12.79 -4.96 7.43
C LYS A 111 -11.69 -3.90 7.43
N ARG A 112 -10.85 -3.86 6.39
CA ARG A 112 -9.75 -2.91 6.28
C ARG A 112 -10.17 -1.52 5.78
N TYR A 113 -11.15 -1.44 4.88
CA TYR A 113 -11.49 -0.22 4.11
C TYR A 113 -12.96 0.22 4.18
N VAL A 114 -13.91 -0.57 4.70
CA VAL A 114 -15.28 -0.10 5.04
C VAL A 114 -15.24 1.01 6.11
N VAL A 115 -14.09 1.18 6.79
CA VAL A 115 -13.70 2.36 7.57
C VAL A 115 -13.80 3.68 6.78
N VAL A 116 -13.76 3.67 5.44
CA VAL A 116 -13.75 4.86 4.58
C VAL A 116 -15.11 5.15 3.92
N TYR A 117 -15.93 4.13 3.62
CA TYR A 117 -17.23 4.34 2.95
C TYR A 117 -18.44 4.41 3.91
N LYS A 118 -18.30 3.93 5.17
CA LYS A 118 -19.26 4.22 6.26
C LYS A 118 -19.06 5.60 6.91
N ILE A 119 -18.40 6.56 6.23
CA ILE A 119 -18.41 7.97 6.61
C ILE A 119 -19.81 8.54 6.30
N LYS A 120 -20.81 8.09 7.05
CA LYS A 120 -22.12 8.74 7.22
C LYS A 120 -22.94 8.17 8.39
N LEU A 121 -22.60 7.01 8.94
CA LEU A 121 -23.28 6.50 10.15
C LEU A 121 -22.27 5.86 11.14
N PRO A 122 -22.18 6.36 12.38
CA PRO A 122 -21.38 5.74 13.42
C PRO A 122 -22.09 4.48 13.93
N THR A 123 -21.49 3.31 13.71
CA THR A 123 -21.91 2.05 14.35
C THR A 123 -20.96 1.72 15.49
N GLU A 124 -21.45 1.12 16.58
CA GLU A 124 -20.66 0.80 17.79
C GLU A 124 -19.37 0.00 17.47
N GLU A 125 -19.46 -0.98 16.58
CA GLU A 125 -18.33 -1.80 16.11
C GLU A 125 -17.18 -0.98 15.47
N TYR A 126 -17.48 0.16 14.81
CA TYR A 126 -16.46 1.03 14.19
C TYR A 126 -15.63 1.78 15.24
N ASN A 127 -16.31 2.30 16.26
CA ASN A 127 -15.65 2.97 17.38
C ASN A 127 -14.75 1.96 18.11
N GLU A 128 -15.19 0.72 18.29
CA GLU A 128 -14.37 -0.33 18.90
C GLU A 128 -13.09 -0.62 18.11
N ASN A 129 -13.15 -0.69 16.77
CA ASN A 129 -11.95 -0.92 15.94
C ASN A 129 -10.96 0.25 16.01
N LEU A 130 -11.44 1.50 15.91
CA LEU A 130 -10.60 2.69 16.03
C LEU A 130 -9.98 2.82 17.42
N GLN A 131 -10.75 2.52 18.46
CA GLN A 131 -10.26 2.54 19.84
C GLN A 131 -9.22 1.43 20.05
N ALA A 132 -9.46 0.22 19.56
CA ALA A 132 -8.50 -0.88 19.64
C ALA A 132 -7.17 -0.54 18.93
N ARG A 133 -7.23 0.07 17.73
CA ARG A 133 -6.04 0.53 16.99
C ARG A 133 -5.31 1.64 17.71
N SER A 134 -6.04 2.61 18.25
CA SER A 134 -5.47 3.71 19.03
C SER A 134 -4.79 3.19 20.29
N LEU A 135 -5.44 2.28 21.02
CA LEU A 135 -4.91 1.65 22.22
C LEU A 135 -3.65 0.82 21.91
N ALA A 136 -3.64 0.08 20.81
CA ALA A 136 -2.46 -0.67 20.38
C ALA A 136 -1.27 0.26 20.09
N LEU A 137 -1.49 1.38 19.40
CA LEU A 137 -0.48 2.40 19.13
C LEU A 137 -0.01 3.10 20.41
N GLN A 138 -0.93 3.44 21.32
CA GLN A 138 -0.60 4.00 22.63
C GLN A 138 0.28 3.06 23.43
N LYS A 139 -0.05 1.76 23.51
CA LYS A 139 0.79 0.76 24.19
C LYS A 139 2.20 0.72 23.62
N LYS A 140 2.36 0.83 22.30
CA LYS A 140 3.68 0.89 21.65
C LYS A 140 4.42 2.18 22.00
N LEU A 141 3.74 3.32 22.00
CA LEU A 141 4.30 4.63 22.37
C LEU A 141 4.71 4.70 23.84
N CYS A 142 3.94 4.09 24.74
CA CYS A 142 4.24 4.05 26.18
C CYS A 142 5.53 3.28 26.52
N ARG A 143 6.14 2.58 25.57
CA ARG A 143 7.49 1.99 25.75
C ARG A 143 8.60 3.06 25.76
N TYR A 144 8.32 4.26 25.26
CA TYR A 144 9.27 5.35 25.17
C TYR A 144 8.93 6.40 26.22
N ALA A 145 9.87 6.65 27.14
CA ALA A 145 9.75 7.74 28.09
C ALA A 145 10.20 9.05 27.43
N HIS A 146 9.39 10.09 27.55
CA HIS A 146 9.80 11.43 27.12
C HIS A 146 10.84 11.99 28.08
N ILE A 147 12.03 12.30 27.57
CA ILE A 147 13.13 12.87 28.35
C ILE A 147 13.55 14.17 27.67
N SER A 148 13.65 15.25 28.44
CA SER A 148 14.20 16.51 27.94
C SER A 148 15.72 16.41 27.91
N LEU A 149 16.32 16.60 26.74
CA LEU A 149 17.77 16.69 26.57
C LEU A 149 18.16 18.17 26.49
N SER A 150 19.08 18.59 27.35
CA SER A 150 19.64 19.94 27.37
C SER A 150 21.16 19.87 27.43
N ALA A 151 21.84 20.72 26.68
CA ALA A 151 23.29 20.81 26.71
C ALA A 151 23.75 21.91 27.67
N GLU A 152 24.74 21.61 28.50
CA GLU A 152 25.48 22.62 29.24
C GLU A 152 26.47 23.31 28.29
N LEU A 153 26.41 24.64 28.22
CA LEU A 153 27.24 25.45 27.32
C LEU A 153 28.33 26.23 28.05
N MET A 154 28.47 26.02 29.37
CA MET A 154 29.49 26.67 30.17
C MET A 154 30.88 26.20 29.72
N GLY A 155 31.78 27.15 29.43
CA GLY A 155 33.14 26.86 28.97
C GLY A 155 33.28 26.57 27.46
N VAL A 156 32.19 26.60 26.69
CA VAL A 156 32.25 26.47 25.23
C VAL A 156 32.56 27.85 24.62
N THR A 157 33.61 27.91 23.80
CA THR A 157 33.99 29.16 23.11
C THR A 157 32.96 29.53 22.04
N ASP A 158 32.92 30.79 21.61
CA ASP A 158 31.98 31.21 20.57
C ASP A 158 32.27 30.55 19.22
N ALA A 159 33.55 30.33 18.89
CA ALA A 159 33.96 29.57 17.71
C ALA A 159 33.45 28.11 17.76
N ASP A 160 33.52 27.45 18.91
CA ASP A 160 33.01 26.08 19.07
C ASP A 160 31.48 26.02 18.99
N LYS A 161 30.77 27.05 19.49
CA LYS A 161 29.31 27.15 19.32
C LYS A 161 28.92 27.26 17.85
N GLU A 162 29.66 28.04 17.07
CA GLU A 162 29.45 28.14 15.62
C GLU A 162 29.70 26.79 14.92
N ALA A 163 30.77 26.10 15.29
CA ALA A 163 31.06 24.75 14.78
C ALA A 163 29.95 23.75 15.15
N LEU A 164 29.46 23.77 16.40
CA LEU A 164 28.33 22.95 16.84
C LEU A 164 27.06 23.24 16.04
N ALA A 165 26.78 24.50 15.73
CA ALA A 165 25.65 24.88 14.89
C ALA A 165 25.75 24.27 13.48
N LEU A 166 26.96 24.19 12.92
CA LEU A 166 27.20 23.51 11.64
C LEU A 166 27.01 21.99 11.74
N LEU A 167 27.47 21.37 12.82
CA LEU A 167 27.27 19.94 13.07
C LEU A 167 25.79 19.58 13.20
N ILE A 168 24.99 20.41 13.88
CA ILE A 168 23.53 20.22 13.99
C ILE A 168 22.87 20.31 12.59
N LYS A 169 23.30 21.26 11.76
CA LYS A 169 22.82 21.36 10.37
C LYS A 169 23.18 20.11 9.56
N ALA A 170 24.42 19.63 9.69
CA ALA A 170 24.86 18.41 9.02
C ALA A 170 24.07 17.18 9.50
N ALA A 171 23.82 17.05 10.81
CA ALA A 171 22.99 15.99 11.36
C ALA A 171 21.56 16.02 10.80
N THR A 172 20.99 17.21 10.61
CA THR A 172 19.66 17.36 9.99
C THR A 172 19.66 16.85 8.53
N ILE A 173 20.75 17.05 7.79
CA ILE A 173 20.89 16.51 6.42
C ILE A 173 20.99 14.98 6.47
N MET A 174 21.69 14.42 7.46
CA MET A 174 21.79 12.97 7.64
C MET A 174 20.42 12.32 7.89
N ASP A 175 19.53 12.98 8.64
CA ASP A 175 18.15 12.52 8.84
C ASP A 175 17.38 12.44 7.52
N GLU A 176 17.52 13.43 6.63
CA GLU A 176 16.88 13.40 5.31
C GLU A 176 17.45 12.29 4.42
N ILE A 177 18.78 12.08 4.43
CA ILE A 177 19.40 10.96 3.72
C ILE A 177 18.86 9.62 4.22
N PHE A 178 18.75 9.45 5.54
CA PHE A 178 18.19 8.24 6.13
C PHE A 178 16.76 7.99 5.62
N HIS A 179 15.91 9.03 5.59
CA HIS A 179 14.55 8.92 5.10
C HIS A 179 14.46 8.47 3.64
N LEU A 180 15.39 8.90 2.79
CA LEU A 180 15.48 8.48 1.39
C LEU A 180 15.97 7.04 1.24
N GLN A 181 16.92 6.62 2.08
CA GLN A 181 17.58 5.32 1.95
C GLN A 181 16.75 4.16 2.48
N VAL A 182 16.01 4.37 3.57
CA VAL A 182 15.31 3.28 4.26
C VAL A 182 14.19 2.67 3.41
N TRP A 183 13.43 3.51 2.69
CA TRP A 183 12.35 3.08 1.81
C TRP A 183 11.90 4.21 0.89
N TYR A 184 11.77 3.90 -0.41
CA TYR A 184 11.47 4.88 -1.45
C TYR A 184 10.23 5.76 -1.17
N SER A 185 9.14 5.18 -0.64
CA SER A 185 7.90 5.92 -0.38
C SER A 185 7.86 6.57 1.01
N ASN A 186 8.91 6.45 1.82
CA ASN A 186 8.95 6.97 3.18
C ASN A 186 8.80 8.51 3.25
N PRO A 187 9.45 9.31 2.37
CA PRO A 187 9.23 10.77 2.37
C PRO A 187 7.77 11.14 2.08
N SER A 188 7.15 10.47 1.12
CA SER A 188 5.73 10.69 0.80
C SER A 188 4.82 10.32 1.97
N LEU A 189 5.11 9.21 2.67
CA LEU A 189 4.38 8.82 3.86
C LEU A 189 4.56 9.85 5.01
N ARG A 190 5.79 10.31 5.26
CA ARG A 190 6.08 11.34 6.26
C ARG A 190 5.23 12.57 6.04
N ASP A 191 5.25 13.10 4.83
CA ASP A 191 4.58 14.35 4.48
C ASP A 191 3.07 14.18 4.60
N TRP A 192 2.53 13.03 4.15
CA TRP A 192 1.13 12.69 4.32
C TRP A 192 0.73 12.64 5.81
N LEU A 193 1.49 11.91 6.64
CA LEU A 193 1.21 11.79 8.08
C LEU A 193 1.28 13.14 8.80
N LYS A 194 2.26 13.98 8.45
CA LYS A 194 2.42 15.32 9.02
C LYS A 194 1.21 16.20 8.73
N VAL A 195 0.74 16.22 7.48
CA VAL A 195 -0.44 17.00 7.06
C VAL A 195 -1.73 16.47 7.71
N HIS A 196 -1.80 15.17 8.02
CA HIS A 196 -3.00 14.51 8.53
C HIS A 196 -3.02 14.32 10.04
N ALA A 197 -1.96 14.71 10.76
CA ALA A 197 -1.75 14.40 12.17
C ALA A 197 -2.92 14.88 13.07
N ASP A 198 -3.53 16.02 12.75
CA ASP A 198 -4.57 16.63 13.58
C ASP A 198 -6.01 16.23 13.16
N LYS A 199 -6.18 15.31 12.19
CA LYS A 199 -7.51 14.90 11.71
C LYS A 199 -8.26 14.01 12.70
N SER A 200 -7.54 13.20 13.47
CA SER A 200 -8.13 12.31 14.47
C SER A 200 -7.10 11.95 15.55
N HIS A 201 -7.57 11.46 16.70
CA HIS A 201 -6.70 10.93 17.75
C HIS A 201 -5.77 9.82 17.23
N LEU A 202 -6.30 8.92 16.39
CA LEU A 202 -5.51 7.84 15.80
C LEU A 202 -4.43 8.40 14.86
N ASP A 203 -4.71 9.44 14.08
CA ASP A 203 -3.74 10.03 13.16
C ASP A 203 -2.62 10.76 13.91
N LYS A 204 -2.94 11.41 15.03
CA LYS A 204 -1.95 11.99 15.93
C LYS A 204 -1.00 10.93 16.48
N LEU A 205 -1.54 9.80 16.92
CA LEU A 205 -0.73 8.66 17.41
C LEU A 205 0.16 8.07 16.31
N LYS A 206 -0.36 7.91 15.07
CA LYS A 206 0.46 7.45 13.93
C LYS A 206 1.63 8.40 13.67
N TRP A 207 1.37 9.71 13.68
CA TRP A 207 2.42 10.71 13.47
C TRP A 207 3.48 10.67 14.58
N MET A 208 3.08 10.59 15.84
CA MET A 208 4.02 10.44 16.97
C MET A 208 4.86 9.17 16.84
N TYR A 209 4.24 8.04 16.51
CA TYR A 209 4.96 6.77 16.36
C TYR A 209 5.92 6.79 15.17
N TYR A 210 5.54 7.43 14.07
CA TYR A 210 6.40 7.67 12.92
C TYR A 210 7.60 8.56 13.28
N LEU A 211 7.42 9.60 14.08
CA LEU A 211 8.53 10.48 14.48
C LEU A 211 9.64 9.76 15.27
N ILE A 212 9.27 8.72 16.03
CA ILE A 212 10.20 7.88 16.79
C ILE A 212 10.91 6.88 15.88
N ASN A 213 10.16 6.12 15.06
CA ASN A 213 10.72 5.03 14.25
C ASN A 213 11.23 5.48 12.87
N LYS A 214 10.88 6.71 12.45
CA LYS A 214 11.21 7.34 11.17
C LYS A 214 10.72 6.57 9.93
N THR A 215 9.90 5.55 10.13
CA THR A 215 9.39 4.59 9.13
C THR A 215 8.02 4.05 9.57
N PRO A 216 7.26 3.34 8.72
CA PRO A 216 5.98 2.75 9.12
C PRO A 216 6.07 1.48 9.99
N TRP A 217 7.29 1.00 10.29
CA TRP A 217 7.52 -0.27 10.99
C TRP A 217 7.90 -0.05 12.46
#